data_AF-A0A8D0GE56-F1
#
_entry.id   AF-A0A8D0GE56-F1
#
_cell.length_a   1.000
_cell.length_b   1.000
_cell.length_c   1.000
_cell.angle_alpha   90.00
_cell.angle_beta   90.00
_cell.angle_gamma   90.00
#
_symmetry.space_group_name_H-M   'P 1'
#
loop_
_entity.id
_entity.type
_entity.pdbx_description
1 polymer ?
#
loop_
_entity_poly.entity_id
_entity_poly.type
_entity_poly.pdbx_seq_one_letter_code
_entity_poly.pdbx_strand_id
1 'polypeptide(L)'
;MALGEIFFRSDENVKVLSSPLLILHAEDDGVVPAHLGKKLYETARAAYKNKDIVKFVSFPANLGLKHDYISSHPELPDIFKDFLKRHQV
;
A
#
# COMPACT_ATOMS: atom_id res chain seq x y z
N MET A 1 8.83 20.16 -15.71
CA MET A 1 7.48 20.73 -15.90
C MET A 1 6.60 19.63 -16.45
N ALA A 2 5.58 19.20 -15.71
CA ALA A 2 4.65 18.18 -16.19
C ALA A 2 3.75 18.82 -17.26
N LEU A 3 3.75 18.25 -18.46
CA LEU A 3 2.84 18.61 -19.55
C LEU A 3 1.52 17.86 -19.32
N GLY A 4 0.53 18.55 -18.75
CA GLY A 4 -0.83 18.05 -18.50
C GLY A 4 -1.22 18.07 -17.02
N GLU A 5 -2.47 18.45 -16.74
CA GLU A 5 -3.10 18.49 -15.40
C GLU A 5 -3.23 17.10 -14.76
N ILE A 6 -2.10 16.46 -14.45
CA ILE A 6 -2.06 15.16 -13.76
C ILE A 6 -1.94 15.44 -12.26
N PHE A 7 -3.03 15.20 -11.52
CA PHE A 7 -3.06 15.33 -10.07
C PHE A 7 -3.05 13.94 -9.41
N PHE A 8 -2.05 13.68 -8.58
CA PHE A 8 -1.98 12.48 -7.74
C PHE A 8 -2.75 12.67 -6.44
N ARG A 9 -4.09 12.57 -6.50
CA ARG A 9 -4.99 12.76 -5.35
C ARG A 9 -5.24 11.45 -4.60
N SER A 10 -4.18 10.69 -4.33
CA SER A 10 -4.28 9.37 -3.70
C SER A 10 -4.95 9.44 -2.32
N ASP A 11 -4.71 10.50 -1.57
CA ASP A 11 -5.31 10.79 -0.27
C ASP A 11 -6.83 10.99 -0.31
N GLU A 12 -7.36 11.59 -1.38
CA GLU A 12 -8.82 11.73 -1.57
C GLU A 12 -9.44 10.47 -2.20
N ASN A 13 -8.80 9.94 -3.24
CA ASN A 13 -9.31 8.78 -3.98
C ASN A 13 -9.39 7.53 -3.10
N VAL A 14 -8.44 7.35 -2.17
CA VAL A 14 -8.44 6.22 -1.23
C VAL A 14 -9.61 6.25 -0.24
N LYS A 15 -10.35 7.36 -0.11
CA LYS A 15 -11.51 7.43 0.81
C LYS A 15 -12.77 6.81 0.22
N VAL A 16 -12.80 6.63 -1.11
CA VAL A 16 -14.00 6.22 -1.85
C VAL A 16 -13.89 4.86 -2.55
N LEU A 17 -12.75 4.17 -2.45
CA LEU A 17 -12.61 2.85 -3.08
C LEU A 17 -13.51 1.84 -2.35
N SER A 18 -14.26 1.07 -3.13
CA SER A 18 -15.11 -0.03 -2.62
C SER A 18 -14.37 -1.37 -2.57
N SER A 19 -13.24 -1.48 -3.28
CA SER A 19 -12.44 -2.69 -3.33
C SER A 19 -11.56 -2.86 -2.10
N PRO A 20 -11.28 -4.11 -1.69
CA PRO A 20 -10.22 -4.40 -0.73
C PRO A 20 -8.89 -3.78 -1.17
N LEU A 21 -8.17 -3.17 -0.22
CA LEU A 21 -6.94 -2.43 -0.47
C LEU A 21 -5.76 -3.06 0.29
N LEU A 22 -4.74 -3.50 -0.46
CA LEU A 22 -3.45 -3.93 0.08
C LEU A 22 -2.39 -2.88 -0.28
N ILE A 23 -1.74 -2.31 0.73
CA ILE A 23 -0.62 -1.37 0.57
C ILE A 23 0.65 -2.07 1.06
N LEU A 24 1.65 -2.11 0.19
CA LEU A 24 2.97 -2.69 0.46
C LEU A 24 4.02 -1.59 0.44
N HIS A 25 4.95 -1.57 1.39
CA HIS A 25 5.99 -0.54 1.41
C HIS A 25 7.28 -1.04 2.07
N ALA A 26 8.44 -0.75 1.48
CA ALA A 26 9.73 -1.01 2.11
C ALA A 26 10.13 0.17 3.01
N GLU A 27 10.69 -0.09 4.18
CA GLU A 27 11.12 0.96 5.11
C GLU A 27 12.38 1.69 4.63
N ASP A 28 13.19 1.05 3.79
CA ASP A 28 14.39 1.59 3.16
C ASP A 28 14.17 2.20 1.77
N ASP A 29 12.91 2.49 1.41
CA ASP A 29 12.58 3.19 0.17
C ASP A 29 13.08 4.65 0.21
N GLY A 30 14.09 4.94 -0.62
CA GLY A 30 14.70 6.27 -0.76
C GLY A 30 14.01 7.18 -1.77
N VAL A 31 13.02 6.69 -2.52
CA VAL A 31 12.26 7.45 -3.52
C VAL A 31 10.96 7.94 -2.92
N VAL A 32 10.21 7.04 -2.27
CA VAL A 32 8.97 7.36 -1.57
C VAL A 32 9.15 7.06 -0.09
N PRO A 33 9.12 8.06 0.81
CA PRO A 33 9.27 7.81 2.24
C PRO A 33 8.15 6.94 2.82
N ALA A 34 8.51 5.93 3.62
CA ALA A 34 7.56 4.96 4.21
C ALA A 34 6.40 5.57 5.02
N HIS A 35 6.62 6.73 5.64
CA HIS A 35 5.56 7.42 6.37
C HIS A 35 4.40 7.88 5.47
N LEU A 36 4.63 8.12 4.17
CA LEU A 36 3.58 8.47 3.21
C LEU A 36 2.66 7.27 2.94
N GLY A 37 3.24 6.08 2.74
CA GLY A 37 2.46 4.84 2.62
C GLY A 37 1.62 4.56 3.87
N LYS A 38 2.20 4.78 5.06
CA LYS A 38 1.48 4.66 6.33
C LYS A 38 0.35 5.69 6.45
N LYS A 39 0.58 6.95 6.07
CA LYS A 39 -0.44 8.00 6.06
C LYS A 39 -1.60 7.66 5.12
N LEU A 40 -1.30 7.09 3.95
CA LEU A 40 -2.32 6.65 2.99
C LEU A 40 -3.19 5.52 3.58
N TYR A 41 -2.56 4.53 4.21
CA TYR A 41 -3.24 3.46 4.93
C TYR A 41 -4.17 3.99 6.03
N GLU A 42 -3.67 4.89 6.87
CA GLU A 42 -4.45 5.48 7.96
C GLU A 42 -5.65 6.28 7.42
N THR A 43 -5.46 7.02 6.32
CA THR A 43 -6.52 7.77 5.65
C THR A 43 -7.63 6.84 5.14
N ALA A 44 -7.25 5.75 4.45
CA ALA A 44 -8.20 4.74 3.95
C ALA A 44 -8.97 4.07 5.10
N ARG A 45 -8.24 3.60 6.11
CA ARG A 45 -8.80 2.90 7.28
C ARG A 45 -9.71 3.80 8.11
N ALA A 46 -9.45 5.11 8.15
CA ALA A 46 -10.33 6.08 8.82
C ALA A 46 -11.62 6.33 8.03
N ALA A 47 -11.56 6.33 6.70
CA ALA A 47 -12.72 6.57 5.84
C ALA A 47 -13.67 5.37 5.72
N TYR A 48 -13.15 4.14 5.78
CA TYR A 48 -13.93 2.94 5.51
C TYR A 48 -14.73 2.47 6.72
N LYS A 49 -15.98 2.05 6.49
CA LYS A 49 -16.83 1.43 7.52
C LYS A 49 -16.24 0.11 8.03
N ASN A 50 -15.83 -0.75 7.10
CA ASN A 50 -15.10 -1.96 7.41
C ASN A 50 -13.60 -1.67 7.33
N LYS A 51 -12.88 -1.78 8.45
CA LYS A 51 -11.44 -1.52 8.50
C LYS A 51 -10.61 -2.71 8.02
N ASP A 52 -11.19 -3.90 8.03
CA ASP A 52 -10.50 -5.14 7.71
C ASP A 52 -10.25 -5.29 6.20
N ILE A 53 -10.95 -4.51 5.36
CA ILE A 53 -10.71 -4.47 3.91
C ILE A 53 -9.45 -3.68 3.53
N VAL A 54 -8.76 -3.04 4.50
CA VAL A 54 -7.51 -2.34 4.26
C VAL A 54 -6.38 -3.00 5.03
N LYS A 55 -5.34 -3.43 4.32
CA LYS A 55 -4.13 -4.02 4.90
C LYS A 55 -2.90 -3.21 4.49
N PHE A 56 -2.03 -2.95 5.45
CA PHE A 56 -0.71 -2.38 5.23
C PHE A 56 0.35 -3.38 5.66
N VAL A 57 1.35 -3.59 4.81
CA VAL A 57 2.53 -4.42 5.10
C VAL A 57 3.77 -3.58 4.89
N SER A 58 4.51 -3.35 5.98
CA SER A 58 5.85 -2.77 5.92
C SER A 58 6.90 -3.88 5.86
N PHE A 59 7.85 -3.73 4.95
CA PHE A 59 9.03 -4.58 4.88
C PHE A 59 10.19 -3.89 5.60
N PRO A 60 10.75 -4.50 6.66
CA PRO A 60 11.83 -3.90 7.43
C PRO A 60 13.04 -3.51 6.59
N ALA A 61 13.68 -2.38 6.94
CA ALA A 61 14.81 -1.83 6.19
C ALA A 61 16.01 -2.79 6.07
N ASN A 62 16.18 -3.72 7.01
CA ASN A 62 17.25 -4.72 6.98
C ASN A 62 17.11 -5.76 5.86
N LEU A 63 15.95 -5.82 5.19
CA LEU A 63 15.72 -6.68 4.03
C LEU A 63 16.32 -6.09 2.74
N GLY A 64 16.68 -4.80 2.73
CA GLY A 64 17.37 -4.16 1.60
C GLY A 64 16.54 -4.07 0.32
N LEU A 65 15.20 -4.05 0.43
CA LEU A 65 14.28 -4.12 -0.72
C LEU A 65 14.15 -2.80 -1.47
N LYS A 66 14.42 -1.66 -0.81
CA LYS A 66 14.35 -0.32 -1.41
C LYS A 66 13.02 -0.10 -2.16
N HIS A 67 13.06 0.68 -3.24
CA HIS A 67 11.87 1.02 -4.03
C HIS A 67 11.37 -0.13 -4.92
N ASP A 68 12.27 -0.98 -5.43
CA ASP A 68 11.96 -1.84 -6.58
C ASP A 68 11.81 -3.34 -6.25
N TYR A 69 12.34 -3.80 -5.11
CA TYR A 69 12.57 -5.24 -4.89
C TYR A 69 11.53 -5.94 -4.00
N ILE A 70 10.45 -5.27 -3.60
CA ILE A 70 9.35 -5.93 -2.84
C ILE A 70 8.82 -7.17 -3.59
N SER A 71 8.71 -7.06 -4.92
CA SER A 71 8.25 -8.15 -5.80
C SER A 71 9.09 -9.44 -5.69
N SER A 72 10.34 -9.32 -5.26
CA SER A 72 11.29 -10.43 -5.13
C SER A 72 11.26 -11.10 -3.75
N HIS A 73 10.53 -10.54 -2.79
CA HIS A 73 10.53 -11.04 -1.42
C HIS A 73 9.83 -12.40 -1.32
N PRO A 74 10.46 -13.43 -0.72
CA PRO A 74 9.93 -14.80 -0.70
C PRO A 74 8.55 -14.94 -0.04
N GLU A 75 8.19 -14.09 0.92
CA GLU A 75 6.88 -14.17 1.59
C GLU A 75 5.75 -13.45 0.82
N LEU A 76 6.09 -12.64 -0.19
CA LEU A 76 5.09 -11.86 -0.94
C LEU A 76 3.96 -12.73 -1.54
N PRO A 77 4.24 -13.89 -2.17
CA PRO A 77 3.18 -14.75 -2.71
C PRO A 77 2.18 -15.19 -1.64
N ASP A 78 2.63 -15.46 -0.41
CA ASP A 78 1.76 -15.92 0.66
C ASP A 78 0.98 -14.77 1.29
N ILE A 79 1.60 -13.59 1.45
CA ILE A 79 0.90 -12.35 1.82
C ILE A 79 -0.25 -12.07 0.84
N PHE A 80 0.01 -12.23 -0.46
CA PHE A 80 -0.97 -11.98 -1.52
C PHE A 80 -2.10 -13.02 -1.53
N LYS A 81 -1.76 -14.32 -1.48
CA LYS A 81 -2.76 -15.41 -1.37
C LYS A 81 -3.67 -15.22 -0.16
N ASP A 82 -3.08 -14.86 0.98
CA ASP A 82 -3.82 -14.61 2.21
C ASP A 82 -4.77 -13.42 2.12
N PHE A 83 -4.36 -12.38 1.41
CA PHE A 83 -5.21 -11.22 1.16
C PHE A 83 -6.38 -11.58 0.25
N LEU A 84 -6.12 -12.29 -0.85
CA LEU A 84 -7.16 -12.74 -1.78
C LEU A 84 -8.16 -13.69 -1.12
N LYS A 85 -7.70 -14.66 -0.33
CA LYS A 85 -8.59 -15.60 0.38
C LYS A 85 -9.56 -14.90 1.34
N ARG A 86 -9.10 -13.84 2.03
CA ARG A 86 -9.92 -13.06 2.98
C ARG A 86 -10.94 -12.16 2.30
N HIS A 87 -10.69 -11.78 1.05
CA HIS A 87 -11.50 -10.82 0.33
C HIS A 87 -11.97 -11.36 -1.02
N GLN A 88 -12.34 -12.64 -1.07
CA GLN A 88 -12.85 -13.30 -2.27
C GLN A 88 -13.87 -12.41 -2.99
N VAL A 89 -13.51 -12.07 -4.24
CA VAL A 89 -14.42 -11.58 -5.28
C VAL A 89 -15.04 -12.79 -5.95
#